data_AF-A0A349H9H3-F1
#
_entry.id   AF-A0A349H9H3-F1
#
_cell.length_a   1.000
_cell.length_b   1.000
_cell.length_c   1.000
_cell.angle_alpha   90.00
_cell.angle_beta   90.00
_cell.angle_gamma   90.00
#
_symmetry.space_group_name_H-M   'P 1'
#
loop_
_entity.id
_entity.type
_entity.pdbx_description
1 polymer ?
#
loop_
_entity_poly.entity_id
_entity_poly.type
_entity_poly.pdbx_seq_one_letter_code
_entity_poly.pdbx_strand_id
1 'polypeptide(L)' 'MARKPGDYPLYALLALALFLSFFYQLEAVALFDLDEGAFGQATREMFLRDDFMSTYLNGQPRYD' A
#
# COMPACT_ATOMS: atom_id res chain seq x y z
N MET A 1 -13.85 -30.68 5.18
CA MET A 1 -14.75 -30.60 4.01
C MET A 1 -13.86 -30.59 2.78
N ALA A 2 -13.87 -31.63 1.94
CA ALA A 2 -12.97 -31.72 0.78
C ALA A 2 -13.51 -30.89 -0.40
N ARG A 3 -12.66 -30.09 -1.06
CA ARG A 3 -13.01 -29.30 -2.27
C ARG A 3 -13.43 -30.24 -3.41
N LYS A 4 -14.46 -29.87 -4.18
CA LYS A 4 -14.84 -30.67 -5.37
C LYS A 4 -13.87 -30.38 -6.53
N PRO A 5 -13.57 -31.35 -7.39
CA PRO A 5 -12.63 -31.20 -8.50
C PRO A 5 -12.93 -30.05 -9.48
N GLY A 6 -14.17 -29.53 -9.52
CA GLY A 6 -14.60 -28.42 -10.38
C GLY A 6 -14.46 -27.03 -9.77
N ASP A 7 -14.10 -26.90 -8.49
CA ASP A 7 -14.14 -25.59 -7.80
C ASP A 7 -12.82 -24.79 -7.96
N TYR A 8 -11.72 -25.44 -8.35
CA TYR A 8 -10.42 -24.79 -8.57
C TYR A 8 -10.44 -23.61 -9.55
N PRO A 9 -11.08 -23.69 -10.74
CA PRO A 9 -11.15 -22.54 -11.64
C PRO A 9 -11.93 -21.38 -11.04
N LEU A 10 -12.98 -21.65 -10.25
CA LEU A 10 -13.74 -20.60 -9.58
C LEU A 10 -12.90 -19.89 -8.51
N TYR A 11 -12.14 -20.63 -7.71
CA TYR A 11 -11.23 -20.02 -6.73
C TYR A 11 -10.09 -19.24 -7.40
N ALA A 12 -9.59 -19.69 -8.54
CA ALA A 12 -8.60 -18.96 -9.32
C ALA A 12 -9.17 -17.64 -9.85
N LEU A 13 -10.40 -17.66 -10.37
CA LEU A 13 -11.10 -16.44 -10.80
C LEU A 13 -11.36 -15.49 -9.64
N LEU A 14 -11.73 -16.00 -8.47
CA LEU A 14 -11.88 -15.19 -7.27
C LEU A 14 -10.55 -14.56 -6.85
N ALA A 15 -9.46 -15.33 -6.83
CA ALA A 15 -8.14 -14.83 -6.51
C ALA A 15 -7.67 -13.76 -7.50
N LEU A 16 -7.93 -13.97 -8.79
CA LEU A 16 -7.63 -13.00 -9.85
C LEU A 16 -8.45 -11.71 -9.67
N ALA A 17 -9.75 -11.83 -9.40
CA ALA A 17 -10.60 -10.66 -9.15
C ALA A 17 -10.11 -9.85 -7.95
N LEU A 18 -9.78 -10.50 -6.84
CA LEU A 18 -9.21 -9.84 -5.66
C LEU A 18 -7.87 -9.18 -5.99
N PHE A 19 -6.99 -9.86 -6.73
CA PHE A 19 -5.72 -9.28 -7.14
C PHE A 19 -5.91 -8.02 -7.99
N LEU A 20 -6.77 -8.09 -9.01
CA LEU A 20 -7.04 -6.97 -9.90
C LEU A 20 -7.73 -5.79 -9.19
N SER A 21 -8.57 -6.05 -8.19
CA SER A 21 -9.24 -4.98 -7.44
C SER A 21 -8.33 -4.23 -6.47
N PHE A 22 -7.34 -4.91 -5.87
CA PHE A 22 -6.54 -4.33 -4.79
C PHE A 22 -5.09 -4.01 -5.17
N PHE A 23 -4.52 -4.72 -6.15
CA PHE A 23 -3.08 -4.65 -6.43
C PHE A 23 -2.74 -4.24 -7.86
N TYR A 24 -3.62 -4.51 -8.81
CA TYR A 24 -3.40 -4.05 -10.18
C TYR A 24 -3.41 -2.52 -10.24
N GLN A 25 -2.42 -1.95 -10.92
CA GLN A 25 -2.18 -0.50 -11.03
C GLN A 25 -1.65 0.20 -9.76
N LEU A 26 -1.21 -0.53 -8.73
CA LEU A 26 -0.34 0.08 -7.73
C LEU A 26 0.90 0.68 -8.42
N GLU A 27 1.27 1.90 -8.02
CA GLU A 27 2.40 2.67 -8.56
C GLU A 27 2.28 3.10 -10.04
N ALA A 28 1.14 2.86 -10.71
CA ALA A 28 0.96 3.22 -12.12
C ALA A 28 0.91 4.74 -12.37
N VAL A 29 0.65 5.53 -11.33
CA VAL A 29 0.64 6.99 -11.34
C VAL A 29 1.48 7.53 -10.20
N ALA A 30 2.04 8.73 -10.39
CA ALA A 30 2.71 9.44 -9.32
C ALA A 30 1.72 9.80 -8.20
N LEU A 31 2.25 9.96 -6.99
CA LEU A 31 1.52 10.52 -5.86
C LEU A 31 1.00 11.90 -6.27
N PHE A 32 -0.31 12.06 -6.31
CA PHE A 32 -0.95 13.23 -6.91
C PHE A 32 -1.71 14.05 -5.89
N ASP A 33 -2.23 13.41 -4.84
CA ASP A 33 -2.87 14.12 -3.76
C ASP A 33 -1.83 14.73 -2.80
N LEU A 34 -2.21 15.81 -2.14
CA LEU A 34 -1.37 16.51 -1.16
C LEU A 34 -0.87 15.55 -0.07
N ASP A 35 -1.78 14.69 0.38
CA ASP A 35 -1.56 13.79 1.51
C ASP A 35 -0.69 12.58 1.13
N GLU A 36 -0.85 12.06 -0.09
CA GLU A 36 -0.07 10.92 -0.58
C GLU A 36 1.44 11.21 -0.55
N GLY A 37 1.84 12.36 -1.08
CA GLY A 37 3.24 12.81 -1.07
C GLY A 37 3.76 13.11 0.33
N ALA A 38 2.94 13.79 1.14
CA ALA A 38 3.30 14.17 2.51
C ALA A 38 3.54 12.94 3.39
N PHE A 39 2.60 12.00 3.44
CA PHE A 39 2.74 10.78 4.23
C PHE A 39 3.85 9.87 3.70
N GLY A 40 4.01 9.78 2.38
CA GLY A 40 5.11 9.03 1.76
C GLY A 40 6.49 9.56 2.14
N GLN A 41 6.70 10.88 2.08
CA GLN A 41 7.97 11.49 2.49
C GLN A 41 8.20 11.38 4.00
N ALA A 42 7.16 11.60 4.82
CA ALA A 42 7.31 11.46 6.26
C ALA A 42 7.70 10.03 6.66
N THR A 43 7.07 9.03 6.04
CA THR A 43 7.44 7.62 6.22
C THR A 43 8.88 7.37 5.79
N ARG A 44 9.29 7.90 4.62
CA ARG A 44 10.68 7.77 4.14
C ARG A 44 11.68 8.39 5.12
N GLU A 45 11.37 9.54 5.73
CA GLU A 45 12.24 10.15 6.74
C GLU A 45 12.36 9.31 8.01
N MET A 46 11.29 8.64 8.45
CA MET A 46 11.36 7.71 9.59
C MET A 46 12.39 6.60 9.34
N PHE A 47 12.38 6.01 8.13
CA PHE A 47 13.37 5.00 7.73
C PHE A 47 14.80 5.55 7.62
N LEU A 48 14.97 6.77 7.09
CA LEU A 48 16.30 7.38 6.96
C LEU A 48 16.91 7.78 8.31
N ARG A 49 16.06 8.09 9.30
CA ARG A 49 16.47 8.54 10.64
C ARG A 49 16.53 7.40 11.66
N ASP A 50 15.95 6.24 11.35
CA ASP A 50 15.68 5.16 12.30
C ASP A 50 14.90 5.65 13.54
N ASP A 51 13.98 6.60 13.32
CA ASP A 51 13.12 7.20 14.34
C ASP A 51 11.66 7.00 13.94
N PHE A 52 11.03 6.02 14.60
CA PHE A 52 9.62 5.69 14.40
C PHE A 52 8.71 6.29 15.47
N MET A 53 9.25 7.11 16.37
CA MET A 53 8.49 7.79 17.42
C MET A 53 8.10 9.21 17.00
N SER A 54 8.96 9.89 16.25
CA SER A 54 8.75 11.27 15.83
C SER A 54 8.65 11.38 14.31
N THR A 55 7.54 11.94 13.82
CA THR A 55 7.30 12.19 12.40
C THR A 55 7.87 13.54 11.97
N TYR A 56 8.54 13.53 10.82
CA TYR A 56 9.09 14.72 10.18
C TYR A 56 8.65 14.79 8.73
N LEU A 57 8.41 15.99 8.22
CA LEU A 57 8.14 16.25 6.81
C LEU A 57 9.08 17.33 6.30
N ASN A 58 9.95 16.96 5.37
CA ASN A 58 11.04 17.80 4.87
C ASN A 58 11.93 18.34 6.01
N GLY A 59 12.23 17.48 6.98
CA GLY A 59 13.06 17.83 8.15
C GLY A 59 12.37 18.68 9.22
N GLN A 60 11.10 19.04 9.05
CA GLN A 60 10.33 19.75 10.08
C GLN A 60 9.45 18.77 10.86
N PRO A 61 9.38 18.87 12.20
CA PRO A 61 8.46 18.05 12.98
C PRO A 61 7.02 18.22 12.52
N ARG A 62 6.29 17.11 12.39
CA ARG A 62 4.89 17.11 11.97
C ARG A 62 4.09 16.22 12.93
N TYR A 63 3.10 16.82 13.60
CA TYR A 63 2.30 16.18 14.67
C TYR A 63 0.78 16.28 14.41
N ASP A 64 0.41 16.52 13.15
CA ASP A 64 -0.99 16.75 12.75
C ASP A 64 -1.86 15.50 12.85
#